data_AF-A0A9X0DBS2-F1
#
_entry.id   AF-A0A9X0DBS2-F1
#
_cell.length_a   1.000
_cell.length_b   1.000
_cell.length_c   1.000
_cell.angle_alpha   90.00
_cell.angle_beta   90.00
_cell.angle_gamma   90.00
#
_symmetry.space_group_name_H-M   'P 1'
#
loop_
_entity.id
_entity.type
_entity.pdbx_description
1 polymer ?
#
loop_
_entity_poly.entity_id
_entity_poly.type
_entity_poly.pdbx_seq_one_letter_code
_entity_poly.pdbx_strand_id
1 'polypeptide(L)'
;MLILWQTILLNIQYHQINMDWRTLFPAFYPEKNDKEANRDNKCSKVEFADIGCGYGGLLVDLSPMFPDTLMVGMEIRLKVSDYVSDRVTALRTAHPGQYQNIHVIRTNAMKYLPNYFHKGQLNKMFSVS
;
A
#
# COMPACT_ATOMS: atom_id res chain seq x y z
N MET A 1 20.86 -11.82 -22.79
CA MET A 1 20.13 -11.06 -21.75
C MET A 1 18.74 -11.64 -21.41
N LEU A 2 18.40 -12.87 -21.82
CA LEU A 2 17.14 -13.57 -21.46
C LEU A 2 17.33 -14.64 -20.37
N ILE A 3 18.56 -15.15 -20.21
CA ILE A 3 18.87 -16.25 -19.29
C ILE A 3 18.91 -15.78 -17.81
N LEU A 4 19.28 -14.53 -17.56
CA LEU A 4 19.28 -13.93 -16.21
C LEU A 4 17.87 -13.68 -15.64
N TRP A 5 16.84 -13.58 -16.48
CA TRP A 5 15.46 -13.34 -16.02
C TRP A 5 14.78 -14.64 -15.56
N GLN A 6 15.04 -15.78 -16.20
CA GLN A 6 14.48 -17.07 -15.77
C GLN A 6 15.05 -17.53 -14.42
N THR A 7 16.33 -17.28 -14.15
CA THR A 7 16.95 -17.69 -12.87
C THR A 7 16.50 -16.84 -11.68
N ILE A 8 16.15 -15.56 -11.90
CA ILE A 8 15.60 -14.69 -10.84
C ILE A 8 14.17 -15.11 -10.50
N LEU A 9 13.34 -15.47 -11.49
CA LEU A 9 11.96 -15.91 -11.26
C LEU A 9 11.88 -17.28 -10.56
N LEU A 10 12.79 -18.20 -10.86
CA LEU A 10 12.80 -19.55 -10.27
C LEU A 10 13.30 -19.60 -8.81
N ASN A 11 13.96 -18.54 -8.32
CA ASN A 11 14.45 -18.46 -6.93
C ASN A 11 13.63 -17.50 -6.04
N ILE A 12 12.54 -16.91 -6.55
CA ILE A 12 11.60 -16.19 -5.69
C ILE A 12 10.77 -17.23 -4.98
N GLN A 13 11.14 -17.52 -3.74
CA GLN A 13 10.31 -18.30 -2.85
C GLN A 13 8.98 -17.54 -2.68
N TYR A 14 7.91 -18.07 -3.29
CA TYR A 14 6.54 -17.60 -3.09
C TYR A 14 6.14 -17.92 -1.65
N HIS A 15 6.51 -17.04 -0.75
CA HIS A 15 5.96 -17.01 0.60
C HIS A 15 5.12 -15.75 0.69
N GLN A 16 3.81 -15.95 0.81
CA GLN A 16 2.88 -14.84 1.01
C GLN A 16 3.31 -14.12 2.30
N ILE A 17 3.83 -12.90 2.16
CA ILE A 17 4.13 -12.07 3.31
C ILE A 17 2.77 -11.75 3.91
N ASN A 18 2.50 -12.19 5.13
CA ASN A 18 1.30 -11.76 5.83
C ASN A 18 1.48 -10.29 6.22
N MET A 19 1.24 -9.38 5.26
CA MET A 19 1.47 -7.96 5.45
C MET A 19 0.39 -7.41 6.37
N ASP A 20 0.83 -6.95 7.54
CA ASP A 20 -0.02 -6.24 8.48
C ASP A 20 -0.23 -4.77 8.08
N TRP A 21 -1.31 -4.54 7.33
CA TRP A 21 -1.74 -3.21 6.87
C TRP A 21 -2.13 -2.25 8.02
N ARG A 22 -2.35 -2.75 9.24
CA ARG A 22 -2.75 -1.92 10.40
C ARG A 22 -1.72 -0.85 10.74
N THR A 23 -0.45 -1.18 10.55
CA THR A 23 0.67 -0.27 10.80
C THR A 23 0.66 0.95 9.88
N LEU A 24 0.19 0.79 8.64
CA LEU A 24 0.18 1.86 7.62
C LEU A 24 -1.12 2.67 7.61
N PHE A 25 -2.23 2.03 7.99
CA PHE A 25 -3.58 2.60 7.95
C PHE A 25 -4.32 2.48 9.29
N PRO A 26 -3.75 2.96 10.42
CA PRO A 26 -4.33 2.73 11.75
C PRO A 26 -5.77 3.25 11.89
N ALA A 27 -6.12 4.34 11.19
CA ALA A 27 -7.48 4.90 11.18
C ALA A 27 -8.55 3.93 10.63
N PHE A 28 -8.15 2.94 9.83
CA PHE A 28 -9.04 1.95 9.22
C PHE A 28 -9.09 0.63 9.98
N TYR A 29 -8.30 0.50 11.05
CA TYR A 29 -8.26 -0.68 11.91
C TYR A 29 -8.26 -0.28 13.38
N PRO A 30 -9.35 0.36 13.88
CA PRO A 30 -9.45 0.70 15.29
C PRO A 30 -9.36 -0.56 16.16
N GLU A 31 -8.70 -0.45 17.31
CA GLU A 31 -8.71 -1.53 18.30
C GLU A 31 -10.15 -1.80 18.73
N LYS A 32 -10.54 -3.08 18.81
CA LYS A 32 -11.88 -3.46 19.24
C LYS A 32 -12.03 -3.08 20.71
N ASN A 33 -12.88 -2.10 21.03
CA ASN A 33 -13.46 -2.02 22.36
C ASN A 33 -14.48 -3.15 22.49
N ASP A 34 -14.33 -4.01 23.49
CA ASP A 34 -15.06 -5.28 23.73
C ASP A 34 -16.60 -5.20 23.83
N LYS A 35 -17.24 -4.08 23.48
CA LYS A 35 -18.67 -3.84 23.78
C LYS A 35 -19.64 -3.72 22.61
N GLU A 36 -19.21 -3.70 21.35
CA GLU A 36 -20.14 -3.69 20.21
C GLU A 36 -19.66 -4.58 19.05
N ALA A 37 -19.61 -5.88 19.30
CA ALA A 37 -19.40 -6.89 18.26
C ALA A 37 -20.71 -7.16 17.49
N ASN A 38 -21.27 -6.15 16.83
CA ASN A 38 -22.34 -6.42 15.85
C ASN A 38 -22.51 -5.28 14.84
N ARG A 39 -21.67 -5.31 13.78
CA ARG A 39 -21.93 -4.84 12.41
C ARG A 39 -20.71 -5.22 11.60
N ASP A 40 -20.88 -6.15 10.66
CA ASP A 40 -20.01 -6.44 9.51
C ASP A 40 -18.58 -5.90 9.62
N ASN A 41 -17.72 -6.60 10.37
CA ASN A 41 -16.29 -6.32 10.44
C ASN A 41 -15.62 -6.64 9.09
N LYS A 42 -15.92 -5.85 8.06
CA LYS A 42 -15.20 -5.87 6.79
C LYS A 42 -13.83 -5.28 7.08
N CYS A 43 -12.86 -6.16 7.28
CA CYS A 43 -11.46 -5.78 7.37
C CYS A 43 -11.12 -4.99 6.09
N SER A 44 -10.82 -3.69 6.24
CA SER A 44 -10.40 -2.84 5.12
C SER A 44 -9.22 -3.52 4.43
N LYS A 45 -9.17 -3.45 3.10
CA LYS A 45 -8.07 -4.01 2.30
C LYS A 45 -7.56 -2.93 1.38
N VAL A 46 -6.28 -2.97 1.06
CA VAL A 46 -5.72 -2.16 -0.01
C VAL A 46 -6.36 -2.60 -1.32
N GLU A 47 -6.96 -1.64 -2.04
CA GLU A 47 -7.63 -1.88 -3.32
C GLU A 47 -6.89 -1.22 -4.47
N PHE A 48 -6.15 -0.13 -4.23
CA PHE A 48 -5.34 0.55 -5.26
C PHE A 48 -3.84 0.38 -4.96
N ALA A 49 -3.05 0.12 -6.01
CA ALA A 49 -1.60 0.08 -5.93
C ALA A 49 -0.97 1.01 -6.99
N ASP A 50 -0.02 1.83 -6.59
CA ASP A 50 0.80 2.67 -7.45
C ASP A 50 2.23 2.12 -7.52
N ILE A 51 2.53 1.41 -8.60
CA ILE A 51 3.78 0.69 -8.83
C ILE A 51 4.84 1.64 -9.38
N GLY A 52 5.91 1.85 -8.61
CA GLY A 52 6.90 2.88 -8.90
C GLY A 52 6.35 4.28 -8.64
N CYS A 53 5.71 4.48 -7.48
CA CYS A 53 4.97 5.71 -7.16
C CYS A 53 5.81 7.00 -7.13
N GLY A 54 7.15 6.90 -7.19
CA GLY A 54 8.04 8.05 -7.14
C GLY A 54 7.79 8.87 -5.89
N TYR A 55 7.62 10.19 -6.06
CA TYR A 55 7.36 11.13 -4.96
C TYR A 55 5.88 11.16 -4.48
N GLY A 56 5.06 10.19 -4.89
CA GLY A 56 3.71 9.96 -4.36
C GLY A 56 2.64 10.97 -4.78
N GLY A 57 2.86 11.72 -5.86
CA GLY A 57 1.92 12.75 -6.34
C GLY A 57 0.53 12.18 -6.62
N LEU A 58 0.46 11.07 -7.36
CA LEU A 58 -0.81 10.42 -7.70
C LEU A 58 -1.58 9.98 -6.45
N LEU A 59 -0.91 9.42 -5.45
CA LEU A 59 -1.55 9.01 -4.19
C LEU A 59 -2.14 10.22 -3.45
N VAL A 60 -1.40 11.32 -3.38
CA VAL A 60 -1.86 12.56 -2.73
C VAL A 60 -3.09 13.13 -3.44
N ASP A 61 -3.11 13.10 -4.78
CA ASP A 61 -4.24 13.60 -5.55
C ASP A 61 -5.48 12.70 -5.41
N LEU A 62 -5.31 11.37 -5.42
CA LEU A 62 -6.41 10.40 -5.31
C LEU A 62 -6.99 10.29 -3.90
N SER A 63 -6.19 10.50 -2.86
CA SER A 63 -6.61 10.37 -1.47
C SER A 63 -7.94 11.07 -1.14
N PRO A 64 -8.14 12.37 -1.43
CA PRO A 64 -9.41 13.06 -1.16
C PRO A 64 -10.55 12.63 -2.09
N MET A 65 -10.26 12.06 -3.26
CA MET A 65 -11.28 11.61 -4.21
C MET A 65 -11.90 10.26 -3.81
N PHE A 66 -11.15 9.42 -3.10
CA PHE A 66 -11.58 8.09 -2.66
C PHE A 66 -11.27 7.86 -1.17
N PRO A 67 -11.90 8.61 -0.25
CA PRO A 67 -11.52 8.63 1.17
C PRO A 67 -11.60 7.25 1.85
N ASP A 68 -12.49 6.37 1.39
CA ASP A 68 -12.69 5.03 1.95
C ASP A 68 -11.84 3.94 1.28
N THR A 69 -11.10 4.27 0.22
CA THR A 69 -10.27 3.32 -0.54
C THR A 69 -8.83 3.37 -0.06
N LEU A 70 -8.34 2.26 0.49
CA LEU A 70 -6.93 2.13 0.87
C LEU A 70 -6.05 1.99 -0.39
N MET A 71 -5.03 2.85 -0.47
CA MET A 71 -4.08 2.89 -1.58
C MET A 71 -2.65 2.81 -1.07
N VAL A 72 -1.81 2.06 -1.78
CA VAL A 72 -0.40 1.93 -1.44
C VAL A 72 0.50 2.27 -2.61
N GLY A 73 1.48 3.12 -2.37
CA GLY A 73 2.63 3.31 -3.26
C GLY A 73 3.68 2.23 -3.02
N MET A 74 4.20 1.65 -4.09
CA MET A 74 5.31 0.69 -4.03
C MET A 74 6.53 1.31 -4.70
N GLU A 75 7.57 1.63 -3.93
CA GLU A 75 8.77 2.29 -4.44
C GLU A 75 10.02 1.51 -4.04
N ILE A 76 10.96 1.33 -4.96
CA ILE A 76 12.18 0.53 -4.72
C ILE A 76 13.29 1.37 -4.08
N ARG A 77 13.31 2.68 -4.32
CA ARG A 77 14.37 3.59 -3.87
C ARG A 77 14.11 4.06 -2.43
N LEU A 78 15.02 3.67 -1.52
CA LEU A 78 14.98 4.02 -0.09
C LEU A 78 14.68 5.51 0.17
N LYS A 79 15.53 6.41 -0.35
CA LYS A 79 15.37 7.86 -0.10
C LYS A 79 14.03 8.41 -0.61
N VAL A 80 13.51 7.84 -1.69
CA VAL A 80 12.24 8.28 -2.28
C VAL A 80 11.08 7.75 -1.44
N SER A 81 11.11 6.47 -1.04
CA SER A 81 10.08 5.92 -0.16
C SER A 81 10.05 6.61 1.20
N ASP A 82 11.21 6.93 1.78
CA ASP A 82 11.30 7.62 3.07
C ASP A 82 10.68 9.03 2.96
N TYR A 83 11.04 9.78 1.91
CA TYR A 83 10.43 11.08 1.62
C TYR A 83 8.90 11.00 1.51
N VAL A 84 8.36 10.00 0.80
CA VAL A 84 6.90 9.87 0.64
C VAL A 84 6.24 9.51 1.97
N SER A 85 6.87 8.68 2.79
CA SER A 85 6.37 8.34 4.14
C SER A 85 6.28 9.59 5.02
N ASP A 86 7.34 10.42 5.03
CA ASP A 86 7.37 11.68 5.76
C ASP A 86 6.32 12.67 5.22
N ARG A 87 6.17 12.75 3.90
CA ARG A 87 5.15 13.59 3.25
C ARG A 87 3.74 13.19 3.65
N VAL A 88 3.40 11.89 3.64
CA VAL A 88 2.09 11.40 4.06
C VAL A 88 1.85 11.73 5.53
N THR A 89 2.85 11.53 6.40
CA THR A 89 2.74 11.85 7.84
C THR A 89 2.50 13.35 8.07
N ALA A 90 3.22 14.20 7.35
CA ALA A 90 3.04 15.65 7.40
C ALA A 90 1.64 16.06 6.93
N LEU A 91 1.13 15.47 5.83
CA LEU A 91 -0.21 15.73 5.32
C LEU A 91 -1.32 15.32 6.30
N ARG A 92 -1.19 14.15 6.94
CA ARG A 92 -2.13 13.68 7.97
C ARG A 92 -2.17 14.63 9.17
N THR A 93 -1.03 15.22 9.53
CA THR A 93 -0.91 16.20 10.62
C THR A 93 -1.51 17.54 10.24
N ALA A 94 -1.21 18.03 9.03
CA ALA A 94 -1.70 19.32 8.52
C ALA A 94 -3.20 19.31 8.22
N HIS A 95 -3.76 18.15 7.86
CA HIS A 95 -5.16 17.99 7.49
C HIS A 95 -5.80 16.83 8.30
N PRO A 96 -6.19 17.09 9.56
CA PRO A 96 -6.80 16.07 10.42
C PRO A 96 -7.99 15.37 9.73
N GLY A 97 -7.99 14.04 9.74
CA GLY A 97 -9.00 13.20 9.09
C GLY A 97 -8.78 12.95 7.59
N GLN A 98 -7.87 13.66 6.93
CA GLN A 98 -7.51 13.43 5.53
C GLN A 98 -6.22 12.62 5.40
N TYR A 99 -5.96 12.07 4.20
CA TYR A 99 -4.75 11.32 3.85
C TYR A 99 -4.49 10.06 4.70
N GLN A 100 -5.50 9.60 5.44
CA GLN A 100 -5.43 8.39 6.27
C GLN A 100 -5.44 7.11 5.43
N ASN A 101 -5.91 7.20 4.18
CA ASN A 101 -6.13 6.10 3.25
C ASN A 101 -4.95 5.84 2.30
N ILE A 102 -3.86 6.62 2.39
CA ILE A 102 -2.67 6.45 1.55
C ILE A 102 -1.43 6.18 2.40
N HIS A 103 -0.52 5.35 1.88
CA HIS A 103 0.84 5.18 2.41
C HIS A 103 1.77 4.67 1.31
N VAL A 104 3.08 4.63 1.60
CA VAL A 104 4.11 4.01 0.75
C VAL A 104 4.75 2.81 1.44
N ILE A 105 5.19 1.83 0.66
CA ILE A 105 6.05 0.73 1.09
C ILE A 105 7.31 0.67 0.22
N ARG A 106 8.46 0.43 0.87
CA ARG A 106 9.71 0.20 0.16
C ARG A 106 9.79 -1.25 -0.30
N THR A 107 9.71 -1.49 -1.60
CA THR A 107 9.69 -2.86 -2.12
C THR A 107 10.03 -2.93 -3.61
N ASN A 108 10.55 -4.08 -4.04
CA ASN A 108 10.63 -4.41 -5.45
C ASN A 108 9.30 -5.05 -5.88
N ALA A 109 8.41 -4.24 -6.46
CA ALA A 109 7.10 -4.70 -6.90
C ALA A 109 7.20 -5.85 -7.93
N MET A 110 8.12 -5.76 -8.90
CA MET A 110 8.32 -6.83 -9.91
C MET A 110 8.64 -8.18 -9.27
N LYS A 111 9.31 -8.19 -8.10
CA LYS A 111 9.71 -9.40 -7.40
C LYS A 111 8.68 -9.88 -6.37
N TYR A 112 8.03 -8.96 -5.68
CA TYR A 112 7.28 -9.26 -4.45
C TYR A 112 5.81 -8.86 -4.50
N LEU A 113 5.30 -8.33 -5.61
CA LEU A 113 3.89 -7.91 -5.72
C LEU A 113 2.88 -8.99 -5.29
N PRO A 114 3.02 -10.27 -5.73
CA PRO A 114 2.09 -11.33 -5.29
C PRO A 114 2.13 -11.62 -3.79
N ASN A 115 3.17 -11.16 -3.08
CA ASN A 115 3.30 -11.40 -1.65
C ASN A 115 2.45 -10.43 -0.81
N TYR A 116 2.03 -9.29 -1.36
CA TYR A 116 1.27 -8.26 -0.63
C TYR A 116 -0.25 -8.39 -0.78
N PHE A 117 -0.71 -8.98 -1.89
CA PHE A 117 -2.12 -8.93 -2.29
C PHE A 117 -2.65 -10.33 -2.59
N HIS A 118 -3.86 -10.61 -2.13
CA HIS A 118 -4.58 -11.80 -2.58
C HIS A 118 -4.99 -11.67 -4.05
N LYS A 119 -5.21 -12.81 -4.72
CA LYS A 119 -5.73 -12.83 -6.09
C LYS A 119 -7.04 -12.04 -6.19
N GLY A 120 -7.08 -11.07 -7.09
CA GLY A 120 -8.27 -10.22 -7.32
C GLY A 120 -8.53 -9.18 -6.23
N GLN A 121 -7.59 -8.93 -5.32
CA GLN A 121 -7.76 -7.92 -4.26
C GLN A 121 -7.75 -6.49 -4.80
N LEU A 122 -6.94 -6.20 -5.82
CA LEU A 122 -6.77 -4.85 -6.35
C LEU A 122 -7.84 -4.52 -7.40
N ASN A 123 -8.54 -3.40 -7.20
CA ASN A 123 -9.49 -2.84 -8.17
C ASN A 123 -8.77 -2.03 -9.24
N LYS A 124 -7.67 -1.36 -8.88
CA LYS A 124 -6.85 -0.56 -9.80
C LYS A 124 -5.38 -0.75 -9.48
N MET A 125 -4.58 -0.82 -10.54
CA MET A 125 -3.13 -0.79 -10.45
C MET A 125 -2.63 0.26 -11.44
N PHE A 126 -1.82 1.18 -10.95
CA PHE A 126 -1.14 2.19 -11.74
C PHE A 126 0.33 1.81 -11.81
N SER A 127 0.95 2.00 -12.97
CA SER A 127 2.38 1.81 -13.14
C SER A 127 2.93 2.94 -13.99
N VAL A 128 3.98 3.59 -13.52
CA VAL A 128 4.71 4.56 -14.35
C VAL A 128 5.43 3.77 -15.45
N SER A 129 5.16 4.11 -16.71
CA SER A 129 5.86 3.56 -17.88
C SER A 129 7.15 4.33 -18.16
#